data_AF-A0A8T7GGP4-F1
#
_entry.id   AF-A0A8T7GGP4-F1
#
_cell.length_a   1.000
_cell.length_b   1.000
_cell.length_c   1.000
_cell.angle_alpha   90.00
_cell.angle_beta   90.00
_cell.angle_gamma   90.00
#
_symmetry.space_group_name_H-M   'P 1'
#
loop_
_entity.id
_entity.type
_entity.pdbx_description
1 polymer ?
#
loop_
_entity_poly.entity_id
_entity_poly.type
_entity_poly.pdbx_seq_one_letter_code
_entity_poly.pdbx_strand_id
1 'polypeptide(L)'
;MTYSEIEYELKEVQAQGNKILIGLPWLTRFERARITGARALQLSLGAPSLIKPEGISGSIAIAMAEVDHKVLPISIRRVLPNGLYQDIPIDWMKR
;
A
#
# COMPACT_ATOMS: atom_id res chain seq x y z
N MET A 1 -29.74 17.59 21.02
CA MET A 1 -29.51 16.28 20.37
C MET A 1 -28.06 15.91 20.65
N THR A 2 -27.82 15.10 21.67
CA THR A 2 -26.49 14.53 21.93
C THR A 2 -26.35 13.32 21.02
N TYR A 3 -25.39 13.34 20.11
CA TYR A 3 -25.06 12.16 19.32
C TYR A 3 -24.54 11.11 20.29
N SER A 4 -25.13 9.91 20.28
CA SER A 4 -24.50 8.75 20.91
C SER A 4 -23.12 8.59 20.29
N GLU A 5 -22.07 8.63 21.09
CA GLU A 5 -20.71 8.33 20.64
C GLU A 5 -20.72 6.91 20.05
N ILE A 6 -20.77 6.81 18.72
CA ILE A 6 -20.56 5.54 18.04
C ILE A 6 -19.09 5.22 18.27
N GLU A 7 -18.80 4.26 19.14
CA GLU A 7 -17.44 3.80 19.41
C GLU A 7 -16.81 3.27 18.10
N TYR A 8 -15.96 4.09 17.49
CA TYR A 8 -15.23 3.74 16.28
C TYR A 8 -14.04 2.83 16.66
N GLU A 9 -14.30 1.53 16.76
CA GLU A 9 -13.25 0.54 17.00
C GLU A 9 -12.69 -0.02 15.70
N LEU A 10 -11.36 0.00 15.55
CA LEU A 10 -10.69 -0.64 14.43
C LEU A 10 -10.68 -2.16 14.60
N LYS A 11 -11.34 -2.88 13.70
CA LYS A 11 -11.44 -4.34 13.72
C LYS A 11 -10.89 -4.94 12.43
N GLU A 12 -9.92 -5.84 12.56
CA GLU A 12 -9.31 -6.50 11.41
C GLU A 12 -10.22 -7.60 10.85
N VAL A 13 -10.46 -7.56 9.55
CA VAL A 13 -11.15 -8.63 8.83
C VAL A 13 -10.12 -9.65 8.39
N GLN A 14 -10.03 -10.74 9.14
CA GLN A 14 -9.19 -11.89 8.81
C GLN A 14 -9.72 -12.58 7.55
N ALA A 15 -8.91 -12.60 6.49
CA ALA A 15 -9.28 -13.29 5.25
C ALA A 15 -8.91 -14.78 5.32
N GLN A 16 -9.82 -15.63 4.82
CA GLN A 16 -9.50 -17.04 4.55
C GLN A 16 -8.70 -17.14 3.25
N GLY A 17 -7.37 -17.10 3.38
CA GLY A 17 -6.39 -17.14 2.27
C GLY A 17 -6.06 -15.75 1.68
N ASN A 18 -5.37 -15.70 0.53
CA ASN A 18 -4.90 -14.47 -0.12
C ASN A 18 -6.04 -13.69 -0.84
N LYS A 19 -7.22 -13.62 -0.24
CA LYS A 19 -8.39 -12.93 -0.81
C LYS A 19 -8.50 -11.50 -0.29
N ILE A 20 -8.61 -10.56 -1.21
CA ILE A 20 -8.93 -9.16 -0.92
C ILE A 20 -10.44 -9.07 -0.68
N LEU A 21 -10.83 -8.75 0.55
CA LEU A 21 -12.23 -8.61 0.98
C LEU A 21 -12.68 -7.15 0.97
N ILE A 22 -11.75 -6.22 1.22
CA ILE A 22 -12.04 -4.79 1.27
C ILE A 22 -11.44 -4.08 0.04
N GLY A 23 -12.32 -3.48 -0.76
CA GLY A 23 -11.94 -2.67 -1.92
C GLY A 23 -11.60 -3.49 -3.17
N LEU A 24 -10.98 -2.83 -4.15
CA LEU A 24 -10.68 -3.39 -5.46
C LEU A 24 -9.47 -4.35 -5.42
N PRO A 25 -9.42 -5.40 -6.25
CA PRO A 25 -8.30 -6.35 -6.21
C PRO A 25 -6.99 -5.81 -6.80
N TRP A 26 -6.95 -4.56 -7.27
CA TRP A 26 -5.77 -3.87 -7.80
C TRP A 26 -5.46 -2.60 -6.99
N LEU A 27 -4.26 -2.05 -7.20
CA LEU A 27 -3.81 -0.77 -6.64
C LEU A 27 -4.61 0.39 -7.24
N THR A 28 -5.20 1.22 -6.39
CA THR A 28 -5.77 2.49 -6.83
C THR A 28 -4.66 3.47 -7.22
N ARG A 29 -4.99 4.47 -8.07
CA ARG A 29 -4.05 5.53 -8.44
C ARG A 29 -3.47 6.27 -7.22
N PHE A 30 -4.27 6.40 -6.16
CA PHE A 30 -3.90 7.09 -4.93
C PHE A 30 -2.95 6.25 -4.08
N GLU A 31 -3.24 4.96 -3.90
CA GLU A 31 -2.35 4.03 -3.20
C GLU A 31 -1.00 3.94 -3.92
N ARG A 32 -1.01 3.79 -5.25
CA ARG A 32 0.22 3.76 -6.06
C ARG A 32 1.03 5.03 -5.90
N ALA A 33 0.40 6.20 -5.96
CA ALA A 33 1.08 7.48 -5.77
C ALA A 33 1.66 7.62 -4.36
N ARG A 34 0.92 7.23 -3.32
CA ARG A 34 1.35 7.26 -1.91
C ARG A 34 2.60 6.39 -1.69
N ILE A 35 2.57 5.16 -2.20
CA ILE A 35 3.68 4.21 -2.07
C ILE A 35 4.91 4.73 -2.81
N THR A 36 4.74 5.17 -4.05
CA THR A 36 5.84 5.71 -4.87
C THR A 36 6.49 6.91 -4.19
N GLY A 37 5.68 7.85 -3.67
CA GLY A 37 6.19 9.03 -2.98
C GLY A 37 6.97 8.69 -1.71
N ALA A 38 6.42 7.81 -0.87
CA ALA A 38 7.10 7.36 0.34
C ALA A 38 8.40 6.63 0.02
N ARG A 39 8.41 5.78 -1.01
CA ARG A 39 9.60 5.03 -1.42
C ARG A 39 10.67 5.93 -2.06
N ALA A 40 10.26 6.89 -2.88
CA ALA A 40 11.16 7.88 -3.45
C ALA A 40 11.86 8.71 -2.35
N LEU A 41 11.14 9.05 -1.27
CA LEU A 41 11.74 9.70 -0.10
C LEU A 41 12.79 8.81 0.55
N GLN A 42 12.48 7.53 0.80
CA GLN A 42 13.44 6.58 1.37
C GLN A 42 14.72 6.49 0.53
N LEU A 43 14.59 6.37 -0.78
CA LEU A 43 15.74 6.31 -1.71
C LEU A 43 16.56 7.62 -1.69
N SER A 44 15.89 8.76 -1.60
CA SER A 44 16.55 10.07 -1.49
C SER A 44 17.32 10.23 -0.18
N LEU A 45 16.88 9.55 0.88
CA LEU A 45 17.56 9.49 2.18
C LEU A 45 18.66 8.41 2.23
N GLY A 46 19.00 7.78 1.10
CA GLY A 46 20.08 6.80 1.01
C GLY A 46 19.68 5.37 1.33
N ALA A 47 18.38 5.04 1.40
CA ALA A 47 17.95 3.66 1.52
C ALA A 47 18.35 2.84 0.28
N PRO A 48 18.71 1.55 0.43
CA PRO A 48 19.11 0.71 -0.69
C PRO A 48 17.93 0.43 -1.63
N SER A 49 18.20 0.41 -2.95
CA SER A 49 17.25 -0.05 -3.95
C SER A 49 17.23 -1.57 -4.03
N LEU A 50 16.04 -2.15 -4.20
CA LEU A 50 15.83 -3.59 -4.34
C LEU A 50 15.94 -4.08 -5.80
N ILE A 51 15.87 -3.14 -6.75
CA ILE A 51 16.10 -3.41 -8.18
C ILE A 51 17.41 -2.78 -8.64
N LYS A 52 17.98 -3.33 -9.72
CA LYS A 52 19.11 -2.72 -10.41
C LYS A 52 18.60 -1.57 -11.30
N PRO A 53 19.14 -0.35 -11.18
CA PRO A 53 18.79 0.74 -12.07
C PRO A 53 19.44 0.51 -13.44
N GLU A 54 18.69 -0.05 -14.38
CA GLU A 54 19.13 -0.23 -15.78
C GLU A 54 19.07 1.10 -16.55
N GLY A 55 19.97 2.03 -16.21
CA GLY A 55 20.03 3.36 -16.84
C GLY A 55 18.98 4.37 -16.32
N ILE A 56 18.24 3.99 -15.27
CA ILE A 56 17.26 4.87 -14.61
C ILE A 56 17.98 5.70 -13.53
N SER A 57 18.09 7.00 -13.77
CA SER A 57 18.63 7.96 -12.80
C SER A 57 17.49 8.74 -12.15
N GLY A 58 17.32 8.57 -10.83
CA GLY A 58 16.36 9.34 -10.03
C GLY A 58 15.57 8.49 -9.04
N SER A 59 15.44 8.98 -7.80
CA SER A 59 14.75 8.26 -6.73
C SER A 59 13.28 7.95 -7.04
N ILE A 60 12.58 8.86 -7.72
CA ILE A 60 11.18 8.65 -8.14
C ILE A 60 11.08 7.53 -9.18
N ALA A 61 11.93 7.54 -10.20
CA ALA A 61 11.88 6.56 -11.27
C ALA A 61 12.27 5.16 -10.78
N ILE A 62 13.25 5.06 -9.87
CA ILE A 62 13.60 3.81 -9.19
C ILE A 62 12.42 3.32 -8.34
N ALA A 63 11.79 4.20 -7.55
CA ALA A 63 10.62 3.85 -6.74
C ALA A 63 9.44 3.35 -7.60
N MET A 64 9.16 4.00 -8.73
CA MET A 64 8.12 3.56 -9.66
C MET A 64 8.41 2.15 -10.17
N ALA A 65 9.64 1.89 -10.60
CA ALA A 65 10.04 0.58 -11.07
C ALA A 65 9.96 -0.48 -9.95
N GLU A 66 10.33 -0.17 -8.70
CA GLU A 66 10.19 -1.10 -7.57
C GLU A 66 8.72 -1.45 -7.27
N VAL A 67 7.83 -0.46 -7.35
CA VAL A 67 6.38 -0.66 -7.18
C VAL A 67 5.81 -1.53 -8.30
N ASP A 68 6.21 -1.28 -9.56
CA ASP A 68 5.74 -2.04 -10.72
C ASP A 68 6.22 -3.49 -10.70
N HIS A 69 7.42 -3.75 -10.17
CA HIS A 69 7.95 -5.11 -9.96
C HIS A 69 7.43 -5.77 -8.66
N LYS A 70 6.65 -5.06 -7.83
CA LYS A 70 6.09 -5.53 -6.56
C LYS A 70 7.13 -6.11 -5.59
N VAL A 71 8.37 -5.60 -5.63
CA VAL A 71 9.47 -6.10 -4.78
C VAL A 71 9.45 -5.51 -3.38
N LEU A 72 8.65 -4.46 -3.15
CA LEU A 72 8.58 -3.77 -1.87
C LEU A 72 7.84 -4.61 -0.83
N PRO A 73 8.42 -4.87 0.36
CA PRO A 73 7.75 -5.60 1.44
C PRO A 73 6.79 -4.68 2.18
N ILE A 74 5.67 -4.34 1.55
CA ILE A 74 4.66 -3.42 2.08
C ILE A 74 3.25 -4.02 2.02
N SER A 75 2.43 -3.63 3.00
CA SER A 75 1.01 -3.93 3.06
C SER A 75 0.20 -2.64 3.09
N ILE A 76 -0.97 -2.67 2.46
CA ILE A 76 -1.90 -1.54 2.38
C ILE A 76 -3.08 -1.84 3.29
N ARG A 77 -3.25 -1.00 4.31
CA ARG A 77 -4.42 -1.04 5.19
C ARG A 77 -5.57 -0.30 4.55
N ARG A 78 -6.65 -1.00 4.21
CA ARG A 78 -7.91 -0.40 3.76
C ARG A 78 -8.91 -0.41 4.88
N VAL A 79 -9.43 0.76 5.24
CA VAL A 79 -10.38 0.95 6.35
C VAL A 79 -11.73 1.38 5.79
N LEU A 80 -12.80 0.76 6.28
CA LEU A 80 -14.17 1.10 5.97
C LEU A 80 -14.73 2.14 6.97
N PRO A 81 -15.79 2.88 6.60
CA PRO A 81 -16.41 3.85 7.50
C PRO A 81 -16.97 3.26 8.81
N ASN A 82 -17.10 1.94 8.92
CA ASN A 82 -17.54 1.23 10.11
C ASN A 82 -16.39 0.74 11.02
N GLY A 83 -15.14 1.11 10.71
CA GLY A 83 -13.96 0.70 11.48
C GLY A 83 -13.36 -0.65 11.09
N LEU A 84 -14.02 -1.43 10.22
CA LEU A 84 -13.44 -2.65 9.69
C LEU A 84 -12.26 -2.32 8.78
N TYR A 85 -11.14 -3.03 8.93
CA TYR A 85 -10.00 -2.88 8.04
C TYR A 85 -9.41 -4.22 7.60
N GLN A 86 -8.64 -4.18 6.51
CA GLN A 86 -7.87 -5.31 6.02
C GLN A 86 -6.48 -4.85 5.62
N ASP A 87 -5.46 -5.56 6.08
CA ASP A 87 -4.09 -5.37 5.64
C ASP A 87 -3.82 -6.26 4.43
N ILE A 88 -3.55 -5.62 3.28
CA ILE A 88 -3.40 -6.30 1.98
C ILE A 88 -1.95 -6.16 1.51
N PRO A 89 -1.15 -7.24 1.52
CA PRO A 89 0.17 -7.26 0.91
C PRO A 89 0.13 -6.88 -0.57
N ILE A 90 1.12 -6.13 -1.06
CA ILE A 90 1.19 -5.72 -2.47
C ILE A 90 1.27 -6.92 -3.43
N ASP A 91 1.86 -8.03 -2.96
CA ASP A 91 1.98 -9.30 -3.68
C ASP A 91 0.61 -9.87 -4.09
N TRP A 92 -0.42 -9.69 -3.25
CA TRP A 92 -1.76 -10.22 -3.49
C TRP A 92 -2.54 -9.42 -4.54
N MET A 93 -2.10 -8.20 -4.86
CA MET A 93 -2.82 -7.32 -5.77
C MET A 93 -2.61 -7.75 -7.22
N LYS A 94 -3.67 -7.72 -8.03
CA LYS A 94 -3.59 -8.03 -9.46
C LYS A 94 -2.98 -6.86 -10.24
N ARG A 95 -2.35 -7.17 -11.38
CA ARG A 95 -1.79 -6.18 -12.32
C ARG A 95 -2.90 -5.67 -13.25
#